data_AF-A0A4Y9III4-F1
#
_entry.id   AF-A0A4Y9III4-F1
#
_cell.length_a   1.000
_cell.length_b   1.000
_cell.length_c   1.000
_cell.angle_alpha   90.00
_cell.angle_beta   90.00
_cell.angle_gamma   90.00
#
_symmetry.space_group_name_H-M   'P 1'
#
loop_
_entity.id
_entity.type
_entity.pdbx_description
1 polymer ?
#
loop_
_entity_poly.entity_id
_entity_poly.type
_entity_poly.pdbx_seq_one_letter_code
_entity_poly.pdbx_strand_id
1 'polypeptide(L)'
;YRTRRFEGYGKLSHQSIDDLKVGARIETGEQKEDELDFTLWKKAKPGEIKWDSPWGPGRPGWHIECSVMAHVHLGDTIDIHAGGTDLQFPHHENEIAQSEAHSDTTFANYWMHNGFVNINNEKMSKSLGNFILV
;
A
#
# COMPACT_ATOMS: atom_id res chain seq x y z
N TYR A 1 5.40 -3.16 9.01
CA TYR A 1 4.05 -3.45 9.52
C TYR A 1 3.92 -4.95 9.55
N ARG A 2 3.50 -5.51 10.69
CA ARG A 2 3.36 -6.96 10.84
C ARG A 2 2.01 -7.39 10.31
N THR A 3 1.97 -7.84 9.07
CA THR A 3 0.71 -8.05 8.34
C THR A 3 -0.17 -9.10 9.01
N ARG A 4 0.42 -10.17 9.53
CA ARG A 4 -0.32 -11.24 10.25
C ARG A 4 -0.93 -10.83 11.58
N ARG A 5 -0.62 -9.64 12.11
CA ARG A 5 -1.23 -9.11 13.34
C ARG A 5 -2.54 -8.39 13.08
N PHE A 6 -2.85 -8.06 11.83
CA PHE A 6 -4.09 -7.41 11.44
C PHE A 6 -5.14 -8.46 11.05
N GLU A 7 -6.22 -8.53 11.83
CA GLU A 7 -7.34 -9.41 11.51
C GLU A 7 -8.08 -8.90 10.26
N GLY A 8 -8.34 -9.79 9.31
CA GLY A 8 -9.01 -9.43 8.06
C GLY A 8 -8.10 -8.80 6.99
N TYR A 9 -6.78 -8.90 7.11
CA TYR A 9 -5.89 -8.53 6.01
C TYR A 9 -6.19 -9.37 4.75
N GLY A 10 -6.42 -8.70 3.61
CA GLY A 10 -6.88 -9.33 2.37
C GLY A 10 -8.38 -9.16 2.10
N LYS A 11 -9.13 -8.49 3.00
CA LYS A 11 -10.58 -8.32 2.89
C LYS A 11 -11.00 -7.48 1.68
N LEU A 12 -10.20 -6.51 1.24
CA LEU A 12 -10.53 -5.67 0.08
C LEU A 12 -10.28 -6.40 -1.24
N SER A 13 -9.18 -7.13 -1.31
CA SER A 13 -8.76 -7.89 -2.49
C SER A 13 -9.44 -9.26 -2.61
N HIS A 14 -10.14 -9.71 -1.56
CA HIS A 14 -10.73 -11.03 -1.44
C HIS A 14 -9.70 -12.17 -1.59
N GLN A 15 -8.46 -11.93 -1.15
CA GLN A 15 -7.39 -12.92 -1.20
C GLN A 15 -7.05 -13.38 0.22
N SER A 16 -6.89 -14.68 0.43
CA SER A 16 -6.42 -15.18 1.72
C SER A 16 -4.95 -14.84 1.90
N ILE A 17 -4.53 -14.60 3.15
CA ILE A 17 -3.11 -14.35 3.48
C ILE A 17 -2.22 -15.50 2.99
N ASP A 18 -2.72 -16.72 2.98
CA ASP A 18 -1.94 -17.89 2.57
C ASP A 18 -1.82 -18.00 1.04
N ASP A 19 -2.82 -17.58 0.27
CA ASP A 19 -2.73 -17.49 -1.20
C ASP A 19 -1.75 -16.39 -1.64
N LEU A 20 -1.74 -15.27 -0.91
CA LEU A 20 -0.85 -14.13 -1.18
C LEU A 20 0.64 -14.48 -1.02
N LYS A 21 0.97 -15.47 -0.17
CA LYS A 21 2.35 -15.93 0.04
C LYS A 21 2.93 -16.65 -1.17
N VAL A 22 2.12 -17.25 -2.03
CA VAL A 22 2.61 -18.05 -3.16
C VAL A 22 3.44 -17.23 -4.15
N GLY A 23 3.33 -15.89 -4.13
CA GLY A 23 4.14 -14.98 -4.95
C GLY A 23 5.09 -14.05 -4.19
N ALA A 24 4.99 -13.97 -2.86
CA ALA A 24 5.83 -13.07 -2.06
C ALA A 24 7.18 -13.73 -1.75
N ARG A 25 8.27 -12.94 -1.76
CA ARG A 25 9.59 -13.41 -1.33
C ARG A 25 10.24 -12.32 -0.49
N ILE A 26 10.91 -12.71 0.58
CA ILE A 26 11.77 -11.80 1.34
C ILE A 26 13.04 -11.56 0.51
N GLU A 27 13.24 -10.32 0.08
CA GLU A 27 14.44 -9.96 -0.67
C GLU A 27 15.66 -9.90 0.26
N THR A 28 16.85 -10.11 -0.31
CA THR A 28 18.11 -10.05 0.44
C THR A 28 18.29 -8.66 1.06
N GLY A 29 18.36 -8.62 2.40
CA GLY A 29 18.53 -7.39 3.17
C GLY A 29 17.23 -6.84 3.78
N GLU A 30 16.08 -7.47 3.54
CA GLU A 30 14.85 -7.14 4.23
C GLU A 30 14.84 -7.69 5.66
N GLN A 31 14.45 -6.85 6.62
CA GLN A 31 14.25 -7.24 8.02
C GLN A 31 12.75 -7.41 8.27
N LYS A 32 12.18 -8.50 7.75
CA LYS A 32 10.75 -8.83 7.87
C LYS A 32 10.57 -10.10 8.70
N GLU A 33 9.47 -10.16 9.46
CA GLU A 33 9.08 -11.38 10.20
C GLU A 33 8.24 -12.29 9.30
N ASP A 34 7.46 -11.71 8.37
CA ASP A 34 6.68 -12.41 7.35
C ASP A 34 6.88 -11.79 5.95
N GLU A 35 6.75 -12.59 4.89
CA GLU A 35 6.97 -12.14 3.50
C GLU A 35 6.00 -11.03 3.07
N LEU A 36 4.82 -10.98 3.69
CA LEU A 36 3.80 -9.98 3.45
C LEU A 36 3.98 -8.69 4.28
N ASP A 37 4.96 -8.65 5.19
CA ASP A 37 5.26 -7.44 5.94
C ASP A 37 5.72 -6.32 5.01
N PHE A 38 5.23 -5.11 5.23
CA PHE A 38 5.58 -3.93 4.44
C PHE A 38 6.22 -2.83 5.29
N THR A 39 7.03 -1.98 4.67
CA THR A 39 7.78 -0.93 5.36
C THR A 39 6.87 0.27 5.68
N LEU A 40 6.88 0.74 6.93
CA LEU A 40 6.25 2.01 7.32
C LEU A 40 7.25 3.18 7.23
N TRP A 41 8.49 2.96 7.67
CA TRP A 41 9.59 3.93 7.60
C TRP A 41 10.82 3.24 7.04
N LYS A 42 11.39 3.80 5.97
CA LYS A 42 12.57 3.26 5.28
C LYS A 42 13.79 4.10 5.65
N LYS A 43 14.82 3.44 6.19
CA LYS A 43 16.13 4.08 6.42
C LYS A 43 16.68 4.61 5.10
N ALA A 44 17.14 5.87 5.11
CA ALA A 44 17.67 6.50 3.91
C ALA A 44 19.04 5.93 3.53
N LYS A 45 19.25 5.71 2.23
CA LYS A 45 20.59 5.39 1.70
C LYS A 45 21.44 6.67 1.58
N PRO A 46 22.78 6.56 1.53
CA PRO A 46 23.64 7.72 1.27
C PRO A 46 23.21 8.48 0.01
N GLY A 47 23.02 9.80 0.13
CA GLY A 47 22.60 10.67 -0.98
C GLY A 47 21.08 10.75 -1.23
N GLU A 48 20.25 9.94 -0.54
CA GLU A 48 18.79 10.07 -0.65
C GLU A 48 18.25 11.25 0.20
N ILE A 49 17.12 11.81 -0.25
CA ILE A 49 16.31 12.74 0.56
C ILE A 49 15.83 12.01 1.81
N LYS A 50 15.90 12.69 2.96
CA LYS A 50 15.57 12.11 4.26
C LYS A 50 15.07 13.15 5.25
N TRP A 51 14.33 12.68 6.24
CA TRP A 51 13.85 13.43 7.39
C TRP A 51 14.30 12.73 8.68
N ASP A 52 14.44 13.51 9.75
CA ASP A 52 14.69 12.97 11.08
C ASP A 52 13.44 12.30 11.64
N SER A 53 13.62 11.21 12.37
CA SER A 53 12.54 10.50 13.06
C SER A 53 13.09 9.76 14.29
N PRO A 54 12.23 9.25 15.19
CA PRO A 54 12.65 8.43 16.33
C PRO A 54 13.43 7.16 15.95
N TRP A 55 13.33 6.71 14.69
CA TRP A 55 14.05 5.54 14.18
C TRP A 55 15.29 5.93 13.35
N GLY A 56 15.68 7.21 13.40
CA GLY A 56 16.78 7.77 12.65
C GLY A 56 16.41 8.24 11.24
N PRO A 57 17.38 8.84 10.53
CA PRO A 57 17.11 9.49 9.25
C PRO A 57 16.56 8.52 8.19
N GLY A 58 15.42 8.88 7.61
CA GLY A 58 14.73 8.02 6.66
C GLY A 58 13.64 8.74 5.89
N ARG A 59 12.74 7.96 5.32
CA ARG A 59 11.60 8.43 4.52
C ARG A 59 10.40 7.50 4.70
N PRO A 60 9.18 8.00 4.48
CA PRO A 60 7.99 7.16 4.51
C PRO A 60 8.08 5.96 3.56
N GLY A 61 7.42 4.86 3.95
CA GLY A 61 7.10 3.76 3.07
C GLY A 61 5.99 4.14 2.08
N TRP A 62 5.85 3.38 1.00
CA TRP A 62 4.93 3.72 -0.10
C TRP A 62 3.48 3.94 0.36
N HIS A 63 2.99 3.15 1.33
CA HIS A 63 1.58 3.14 1.71
C HIS A 63 1.20 4.14 2.81
N ILE A 64 2.15 4.51 3.69
CA ILE A 64 1.84 5.25 4.93
C ILE A 64 1.42 6.69 4.70
N GLU A 65 1.84 7.27 3.59
CA GLU A 65 1.51 8.66 3.25
C GLU A 65 -0.01 8.82 3.07
N CYS A 66 -0.65 7.93 2.32
CA CYS A 66 -2.08 7.98 2.05
C CYS A 66 -2.92 7.81 3.33
N SER A 67 -2.61 6.80 4.16
CA SER A 67 -3.31 6.58 5.44
C SER A 67 -3.21 7.79 6.37
N VAL A 68 -2.00 8.36 6.54
CA VAL A 68 -1.79 9.50 7.44
C VAL A 68 -2.47 10.75 6.93
N MET A 69 -2.33 11.07 5.63
CA MET A 69 -2.96 12.27 5.06
C MET A 69 -4.49 12.15 5.04
N ALA A 70 -5.04 10.98 4.74
CA ALA A 70 -6.48 10.75 4.79
C ALA A 70 -7.02 10.95 6.22
N HIS A 71 -6.38 10.36 7.23
CA HIS A 71 -6.77 10.56 8.63
C HIS A 71 -6.73 12.05 9.03
N VAL A 72 -5.62 12.75 8.74
CA VAL A 72 -5.42 14.15 9.14
C VAL A 72 -6.45 15.09 8.51
N HIS A 73 -6.85 14.84 7.25
CA HIS A 73 -7.71 15.76 6.51
C HIS A 73 -9.18 15.37 6.47
N LEU A 74 -9.50 14.08 6.58
CA LEU A 74 -10.85 13.53 6.38
C LEU A 74 -11.37 12.79 7.61
N GLY A 75 -10.51 12.47 8.59
CA GLY A 75 -10.87 11.74 9.81
C GLY A 75 -10.64 10.23 9.70
N ASP A 76 -11.02 9.50 10.75
CA ASP A 76 -10.77 8.05 10.89
C ASP A 76 -11.54 7.20 9.88
N THR A 77 -12.75 7.65 9.51
CA THR A 77 -13.61 6.99 8.53
C THR A 77 -13.96 7.97 7.43
N ILE A 78 -13.72 7.58 6.18
CA ILE A 78 -14.07 8.35 4.99
C ILE A 78 -15.20 7.70 4.22
N ASP A 79 -15.93 8.49 3.43
CA ASP A 79 -17.03 7.96 2.64
C ASP A 79 -16.54 7.10 1.46
N ILE A 80 -15.67 7.66 0.62
CA ILE A 80 -15.21 7.03 -0.62
C ILE A 80 -13.69 7.11 -0.69
N HIS A 81 -13.05 5.96 -0.88
CA HIS A 81 -11.64 5.85 -1.25
C HIS A 81 -11.52 5.25 -2.66
N ALA A 82 -10.71 5.84 -3.53
CA ALA A 82 -10.66 5.46 -4.94
C ALA A 82 -9.25 5.41 -5.52
N GLY A 83 -9.05 4.62 -6.58
CA GLY A 83 -7.77 4.52 -7.29
C GLY A 83 -7.83 3.58 -8.49
N GLY A 84 -6.69 3.33 -9.13
CA GLY A 84 -6.57 2.33 -10.19
C GLY A 84 -6.78 0.91 -9.66
N THR A 85 -7.28 0.00 -10.49
CA THR A 85 -7.46 -1.41 -10.09
C THR A 85 -6.16 -2.10 -9.65
N ASP A 86 -4.99 -1.64 -10.10
CA ASP A 86 -3.68 -2.08 -9.63
C ASP A 86 -3.32 -1.60 -8.22
N LEU A 87 -4.03 -0.61 -7.68
CA LEU A 87 -3.84 -0.15 -6.30
C LEU A 87 -4.64 -0.97 -5.30
N GLN A 88 -5.62 -1.78 -5.72
CA GLN A 88 -6.41 -2.61 -4.80
C GLN A 88 -5.51 -3.47 -3.90
N PHE A 89 -4.51 -4.11 -4.50
CA PHE A 89 -3.48 -4.84 -3.78
C PHE A 89 -2.09 -4.56 -4.39
N PRO A 90 -1.05 -4.27 -3.57
CA PRO A 90 -1.09 -4.24 -2.11
C PRO A 90 -1.46 -2.87 -1.52
N HIS A 91 -1.63 -1.82 -2.35
CA HIS A 91 -1.64 -0.44 -1.85
C HIS A 91 -2.81 -0.14 -0.91
N HIS A 92 -4.04 -0.24 -1.39
CA HIS A 92 -5.25 0.03 -0.61
C HIS A 92 -5.46 -0.98 0.52
N GLU A 93 -5.10 -2.25 0.31
CA GLU A 93 -5.13 -3.27 1.38
C GLU A 93 -4.21 -2.88 2.54
N ASN A 94 -3.02 -2.35 2.24
CA ASN A 94 -2.09 -1.85 3.25
C ASN A 94 -2.58 -0.59 3.93
N GLU A 95 -3.27 0.30 3.21
CA GLU A 95 -3.87 1.50 3.80
C GLU A 95 -4.97 1.15 4.80
N ILE A 96 -5.85 0.21 4.46
CA ILE A 96 -6.85 -0.35 5.39
C ILE A 96 -6.14 -0.88 6.63
N ALA A 97 -5.13 -1.74 6.46
CA ALA A 97 -4.43 -2.35 7.58
C ALA A 97 -3.81 -1.30 8.52
N GLN A 98 -3.23 -0.23 7.97
CA GLN A 98 -2.63 0.84 8.76
C GLN A 98 -3.66 1.72 9.46
N SER A 99 -4.68 2.16 8.73
CA SER A 99 -5.69 3.09 9.22
C SER A 99 -6.55 2.41 10.29
N GLU A 100 -7.06 1.22 10.03
CA GLU A 100 -7.96 0.54 10.98
C GLU A 100 -7.21 0.02 12.22
N ALA A 101 -5.94 -0.38 12.09
CA ALA A 101 -5.12 -0.72 13.26
C ALA A 101 -4.71 0.50 14.09
N HIS A 102 -4.81 1.71 13.53
CA HIS A 102 -4.55 2.95 14.25
C HIS A 102 -5.79 3.46 14.98
N SER A 103 -6.96 3.40 14.35
CA SER A 103 -8.20 4.02 14.84
C SER A 103 -9.22 3.05 15.46
N ASP A 104 -9.07 1.74 15.26
CA ASP A 104 -10.07 0.72 15.59
C ASP A 104 -11.46 0.97 14.94
N THR A 105 -11.49 1.68 13.80
CA THR A 105 -12.71 1.98 13.02
C THR A 105 -12.54 1.54 11.56
N THR A 106 -13.65 1.45 10.83
CA THR A 106 -13.64 1.23 9.37
C THR A 106 -12.95 2.39 8.66
N PHE A 107 -11.97 2.13 7.80
CA PHE A 107 -11.25 3.21 7.11
C PHE A 107 -12.13 3.91 6.05
N ALA A 108 -12.77 3.16 5.15
CA ALA A 108 -13.61 3.72 4.10
C ALA A 108 -14.90 2.92 3.91
N ASN A 109 -16.03 3.60 3.74
CA ASN A 109 -17.33 2.97 3.52
C ASN A 109 -17.47 2.36 2.11
N TYR A 110 -16.89 3.02 1.11
CA TYR A 110 -16.92 2.59 -0.28
C TYR A 110 -15.55 2.64 -0.93
N TRP A 111 -15.22 1.59 -1.69
CA TRP A 111 -14.01 1.49 -2.49
C TRP A 111 -14.36 1.52 -3.98
N MET A 112 -13.69 2.39 -4.73
CA MET A 112 -13.91 2.55 -6.16
C MET A 112 -12.61 2.35 -6.95
N HIS A 113 -12.57 1.36 -7.84
CA HIS A 113 -11.41 1.07 -8.65
C HIS A 113 -11.69 1.25 -10.14
N ASN A 114 -10.91 2.09 -10.83
CA ASN A 114 -11.01 2.22 -12.28
C ASN A 114 -10.23 1.12 -13.01
N GLY A 115 -10.76 0.68 -14.16
CA GLY A 115 -10.10 -0.30 -15.02
C GLY A 115 -8.83 0.23 -15.69
N PHE A 116 -8.05 -0.67 -16.28
CA PHE A 116 -6.86 -0.33 -17.06
C PHE A 116 -7.22 0.39 -18.36
N VAL A 117 -6.38 1.34 -18.77
CA VAL A 117 -6.39 1.88 -20.13
C VAL A 117 -5.64 0.90 -21.03
N ASN A 118 -6.27 0.50 -22.14
CA ASN A 118 -5.67 -0.42 -23.11
C ASN A 118 -5.36 0.30 -24.43
N ILE A 119 -4.22 -0.02 -25.05
CA ILE A 119 -3.88 0.32 -26.43
C ILE A 119 -3.74 -0.99 -27.19
N ASN A 120 -4.47 -1.14 -28.30
CA ASN A 120 -4.44 -2.36 -29.13
C ASN A 120 -4.70 -3.65 -28.31
N ASN A 121 -5.64 -3.60 -27.36
CA ASN A 121 -5.95 -4.68 -26.40
C ASN A 121 -4.81 -5.06 -25.43
N GLU A 122 -3.74 -4.28 -25.35
CA GLU A 122 -2.70 -4.42 -24.34
C GLU A 122 -2.80 -3.33 -23.28
N LYS A 123 -2.62 -3.69 -22.01
CA LYS A 123 -2.57 -2.73 -20.90
C LYS A 123 -1.50 -1.67 -21.17
N MET A 124 -1.88 -0.40 -21.07
CA MET A 124 -0.92 0.70 -21.10
C MET A 124 -0.06 0.66 -19.83
N SER A 125 1.25 0.60 -19.97
CA SER A 125 2.18 0.67 -18.84
C SER A 125 3.56 1.18 -19.27
N LYS A 126 4.27 1.86 -18.35
CA LYS A 126 5.66 2.27 -18.57
C LYS A 126 6.57 1.07 -18.84
N SER A 127 6.32 -0.07 -18.18
CA SER A 127 7.10 -1.30 -18.34
C SER A 127 6.96 -1.92 -19.74
N LEU A 128 5.81 -1.78 -20.40
CA LEU A 128 5.60 -2.25 -21.77
C LEU A 128 6.02 -1.22 -22.82
N GLY A 129 6.38 0.00 -22.40
CA GLY A 129 6.79 1.08 -23.32
C GLY A 129 5.67 1.62 -24.22
N ASN A 130 4.43 1.17 -24.02
CA ASN A 130 3.26 1.52 -24.85
C ASN A 130 2.46 2.71 -24.30
N PHE A 131 3.05 3.55 -23.45
CA PHE A 131 2.35 4.70 -22.85
C PHE A 131 2.35 5.91 -23.77
N ILE A 132 1.23 6.65 -23.78
CA ILE A 132 1.08 7.92 -24.49
C ILE A 132 1.06 9.03 -23.45
N LEU A 133 1.86 10.08 -23.66
CA LEU A 133 1.86 11.27 -22.81
C LEU A 133 0.64 12.15 -23.12
N VAL A 134 0.09 12.80 -22.09
CA VAL A 134 -0.95 13.83 -22.22
C VAL A 134 -0.35 15.09 -22.82
#